data_AF-G0ZFZ4-F1
#
_entry.id   AF-G0ZFZ4-F1
#
_cell.length_a   1.000
_cell.length_b   1.000
_cell.length_c   1.000
_cell.angle_alpha   90.00
_cell.angle_beta   90.00
_cell.angle_gamma   90.00
#
_symmetry.space_group_name_H-M   'P 1'
#
loop_
_entity.id
_entity.type
_entity.pdbx_description
1 polymer ?
#
loop_
_entity_poly.entity_id
_entity_poly.type
_entity_poly.pdbx_seq_one_letter_code
_entity_poly.pdbx_strand_id
1 'polypeptide(L)'
;GFYWWSHYPINFVLPSTMIPGALMLDTIMLLTGNWLVTALLGGGFWGLFFYPGNWPIFGPTHLPVVVEGVLLSIADYTGFMYVRTGTPEYVRLIEQGSLRTFGGHTTVIAAFFAAFVWMLMFCVWWYFGKVYCTAF
;
A
#
# COMPACT_ATOMS: atom_id res chain seq x y z
N GLY A 1 1.08 -5.17 20.37
CA GLY A 1 2.27 -4.32 20.62
C GLY A 1 1.87 -2.86 20.68
N PHE A 2 1.68 -2.23 19.53
CA PHE A 2 1.53 -0.77 19.40
C PHE A 2 0.54 -0.08 20.35
N TYR A 3 -0.72 -0.52 20.41
CA TYR A 3 -1.71 0.09 21.30
C TYR A 3 -1.57 -0.38 22.76
N TRP A 4 -1.63 -1.70 22.97
CA TRP A 4 -1.68 -2.26 24.33
C TRP A 4 -0.40 -2.11 25.17
N TRP A 5 0.77 -2.08 24.55
CA TRP A 5 2.06 -1.93 25.25
C TRP A 5 2.59 -0.50 25.08
N SER A 6 2.56 0.04 23.86
CA SER A 6 3.22 1.32 23.55
C SER A 6 2.27 2.51 23.48
N HIS A 7 0.97 2.30 23.73
CA HIS A 7 -0.06 3.34 23.81
C HIS A 7 -0.19 4.23 22.57
N TYR A 8 0.20 3.73 21.38
CA TYR A 8 -0.07 4.42 20.11
C TYR A 8 -1.53 4.25 19.69
N PRO A 9 -2.23 5.33 19.30
CA PRO A 9 -3.65 5.27 18.99
C PRO A 9 -3.90 4.40 17.76
N ILE A 10 -5.00 3.64 17.77
CA ILE A 10 -5.26 2.63 16.74
C ILE A 10 -5.32 3.24 15.34
N ASN A 11 -5.98 4.40 15.20
CA ASN A 11 -6.10 5.14 13.94
C ASN A 11 -4.74 5.57 13.33
N PHE A 12 -3.66 5.61 14.11
CA PHE A 12 -2.31 5.92 13.65
C PHE A 12 -1.53 4.68 13.19
N VAL A 13 -1.84 3.51 13.76
CA VAL A 13 -1.13 2.24 13.50
C VAL A 13 -1.98 1.23 12.73
N LEU A 14 -3.00 1.71 12.02
CA LEU A 14 -3.86 0.86 11.18
C LEU A 14 -3.04 0.21 10.05
N PRO A 15 -3.25 -1.09 9.78
CA PRO A 15 -2.63 -1.75 8.64
C PRO A 15 -3.33 -1.33 7.33
N SER A 16 -2.60 -1.43 6.23
CA SER A 16 -3.20 -1.38 4.89
C SER A 16 -4.03 -2.65 4.63
N THR A 17 -5.08 -2.54 3.82
CA THR A 17 -5.84 -3.69 3.33
C THR A 17 -5.31 -4.17 1.97
N MET A 18 -5.16 -5.49 1.85
CA MET A 18 -4.85 -6.18 0.58
C MET A 18 -6.05 -6.98 0.04
N ILE A 19 -7.18 -6.96 0.77
CA ILE A 19 -8.33 -7.84 0.52
C ILE A 19 -8.92 -7.64 -0.88
N PRO A 20 -9.16 -6.40 -1.38
CA PRO A 20 -9.73 -6.22 -2.72
C PRO A 20 -8.83 -6.79 -3.82
N GLY A 21 -7.51 -6.61 -3.72
CA GLY A 21 -6.56 -7.19 -4.66
C GLY A 21 -6.56 -8.72 -4.60
N ALA A 22 -6.60 -9.29 -3.39
CA ALA A 22 -6.61 -10.74 -3.18
C ALA A 22 -7.85 -11.41 -3.79
N LEU A 23 -9.02 -10.82 -3.58
CA LEU A 23 -10.25 -11.31 -4.18
C LEU A 23 -10.17 -11.30 -5.72
N MET A 24 -9.58 -10.26 -6.32
CA MET A 24 -9.39 -10.22 -7.78
C MET A 24 -8.42 -11.31 -8.26
N LEU A 25 -7.31 -11.53 -7.56
CA LEU A 25 -6.37 -12.61 -7.89
C LEU A 25 -7.05 -13.98 -7.86
N ASP A 26 -7.74 -14.30 -6.75
CA ASP A 26 -8.38 -15.59 -6.56
C ASP A 26 -9.53 -15.82 -7.54
N THR A 27 -10.35 -14.81 -7.79
CA THR A 27 -11.46 -14.90 -8.76
C THR A 27 -10.95 -15.12 -10.18
N ILE A 28 -9.88 -14.44 -10.60
CA ILE A 28 -9.29 -14.63 -11.93
C ILE A 28 -8.69 -16.03 -12.06
N MET A 29 -7.98 -16.50 -11.03
CA MET A 29 -7.44 -17.86 -11.03
C MET A 29 -8.55 -18.91 -11.07
N LEU A 30 -9.62 -18.72 -10.30
CA LEU A 30 -10.77 -19.61 -10.26
C LEU A 30 -11.50 -19.66 -11.61
N LEU A 31 -11.72 -18.52 -12.26
CA LEU A 31 -12.47 -18.44 -13.51
C LEU A 31 -11.67 -18.90 -14.73
N THR A 32 -10.36 -18.61 -14.76
CA THR A 32 -9.52 -18.89 -15.93
C THR A 32 -8.75 -20.20 -15.82
N GLY A 33 -8.51 -20.69 -14.60
CA GLY A 33 -7.68 -21.88 -14.34
C GLY A 33 -6.23 -21.75 -14.82
N ASN A 34 -5.78 -20.55 -15.19
CA ASN A 34 -4.50 -20.35 -15.87
C ASN A 34 -3.64 -19.35 -15.11
N TRP A 35 -2.52 -19.85 -14.58
CA TRP A 35 -1.57 -19.04 -13.80
C TRP A 35 -0.95 -17.88 -14.59
N LEU A 36 -0.78 -17.99 -15.90
CA LEU A 36 -0.27 -16.88 -16.74
C LEU A 36 -1.29 -15.75 -16.84
N VAL A 37 -2.58 -16.09 -16.99
CA VAL A 37 -3.66 -15.10 -17.04
C VAL A 37 -3.83 -14.44 -15.67
N THR A 38 -3.73 -15.20 -14.59
CA THR A 38 -3.70 -14.67 -13.22
C THR A 38 -2.50 -13.75 -12.99
N ALA A 39 -1.31 -14.08 -13.51
CA ALA A 39 -0.13 -13.23 -13.38
C ALA A 39 -0.34 -11.86 -14.04
N LEU A 40 -0.88 -11.85 -15.26
CA LEU A 40 -1.09 -10.61 -16.02
C LEU A 40 -2.27 -9.81 -15.48
N LEU A 41 -3.47 -10.39 -15.46
CA LEU A 41 -4.68 -9.66 -15.09
C LEU A 41 -4.81 -9.55 -13.57
N GLY A 42 -4.65 -10.65 -12.86
CA GLY A 42 -4.77 -10.66 -11.40
C GLY A 42 -3.64 -9.89 -10.72
N GLY A 43 -2.39 -10.08 -11.15
CA GLY A 43 -1.25 -9.28 -10.68
C GLY A 43 -1.42 -7.79 -11.01
N GLY A 44 -1.98 -7.48 -12.18
CA GLY A 44 -2.34 -6.12 -12.56
C GLY A 44 -3.37 -5.49 -11.62
N PHE A 45 -4.50 -6.15 -11.40
CA PHE A 45 -5.55 -5.65 -10.49
C PHE A 45 -5.07 -5.55 -9.05
N TRP A 46 -4.20 -6.45 -8.60
CA TRP A 46 -3.62 -6.40 -7.27
C TRP A 46 -2.90 -5.07 -7.00
N GLY A 47 -2.05 -4.62 -7.92
CA GLY A 47 -1.37 -3.32 -7.81
C GLY A 47 -2.32 -2.13 -7.95
N LEU A 48 -3.28 -2.20 -8.89
CA LEU A 48 -4.22 -1.12 -9.16
C LEU A 48 -5.21 -0.88 -8.01
N PHE A 49 -5.68 -1.93 -7.36
CA PHE A 49 -6.72 -1.84 -6.32
C PHE A 49 -6.16 -1.52 -4.94
N PHE A 50 -4.84 -1.50 -4.77
CA PHE A 50 -4.21 -1.18 -3.50
C PHE A 50 -4.62 0.21 -3.00
N TYR A 51 -4.39 1.27 -3.79
CA TYR A 51 -4.72 2.63 -3.35
C TYR A 51 -6.24 2.87 -3.20
N PRO A 52 -7.10 2.52 -4.17
CA PRO A 52 -8.55 2.65 -4.03
C PRO A 52 -9.13 1.83 -2.86
N GLY A 53 -8.62 0.62 -2.62
CA GLY A 53 -9.07 -0.24 -1.52
C GLY A 53 -8.72 0.31 -0.14
N ASN A 54 -7.62 1.07 -0.04
CA ASN A 54 -7.16 1.69 1.20
C ASN A 54 -7.77 3.08 1.44
N TRP A 55 -8.29 3.73 0.40
CA TRP A 55 -8.85 5.08 0.50
C TRP A 55 -9.99 5.23 1.52
N PRO A 56 -10.96 4.30 1.68
CA PRO A 56 -11.99 4.42 2.71
C PRO A 56 -11.44 4.44 4.15
N ILE A 57 -10.27 3.84 4.37
CA ILE A 57 -9.62 3.77 5.69
C ILE A 57 -8.79 5.03 5.94
N PHE A 58 -7.94 5.41 4.99
CA PHE A 58 -6.96 6.48 5.18
C PHE A 58 -7.40 7.85 4.65
N GLY A 59 -8.38 7.90 3.76
CA GLY A 59 -8.91 9.15 3.18
C GLY A 59 -9.21 10.24 4.23
N PRO A 60 -9.88 9.93 5.35
CA PRO A 60 -10.13 10.91 6.41
C PRO A 60 -8.85 11.52 7.03
N THR A 61 -7.73 10.80 7.01
CA THR A 61 -6.44 11.29 7.56
C THR A 61 -5.75 12.32 6.67
N HIS A 62 -6.18 12.46 5.41
CA HIS A 62 -5.68 13.47 4.48
C HIS A 62 -6.34 14.85 4.64
N LEU A 63 -7.31 15.00 5.55
CA LEU A 63 -7.94 16.29 5.80
C LEU A 63 -6.90 17.32 6.30
N PRO A 64 -6.97 18.58 5.82
CA PRO A 64 -6.06 19.64 6.25
C PRO A 64 -6.40 20.14 7.66
N VAL A 65 -5.36 20.39 8.45
CA VAL A 65 -5.42 21.05 9.76
C VAL A 65 -4.32 22.10 9.83
N VAL A 66 -4.62 23.25 10.41
CA VAL A 66 -3.62 24.31 10.65
C VAL A 66 -3.22 24.29 12.12
N VAL A 67 -1.92 24.06 12.38
CA VAL A 67 -1.33 24.04 13.72
C VAL A 67 -0.19 25.04 13.73
N GLU A 68 -0.20 25.98 14.67
CA GLU A 68 0.85 27.00 14.82
C GLU A 68 1.14 27.78 13.51
N GLY A 69 0.11 27.96 12.67
CA GLY A 69 0.23 28.64 11.37
C GLY A 69 0.76 27.78 10.22
N VAL A 70 1.05 26.50 10.45
CA VAL A 70 1.51 25.55 9.43
C VAL A 70 0.37 24.62 9.01
N LEU A 71 0.23 24.41 7.71
CA LEU A 71 -0.72 23.46 7.13
C LEU A 71 -0.16 22.03 7.23
N LEU A 72 -0.86 21.15 7.92
CA LEU A 72 -0.53 19.73 8.08
C LEU A 72 -1.74 18.87 7.70
N SER A 73 -1.49 17.61 7.33
CA SER A 73 -2.56 16.61 7.31
C SER A 73 -2.83 16.09 8.73
N ILE A 74 -4.02 15.52 8.97
CA ILE A 74 -4.29 14.81 10.23
C ILE A 74 -3.27 13.68 10.45
N ALA A 75 -2.83 13.00 9.38
CA ALA A 75 -1.81 11.96 9.45
C ALA A 75 -0.46 12.51 9.97
N ASP A 76 -0.02 13.67 9.50
CA ASP A 76 1.24 14.27 9.94
C ASP A 76 1.12 14.83 11.37
N TYR A 77 -0.02 15.45 11.70
CA TYR A 77 -0.26 15.94 13.04
C TYR A 77 -0.28 14.82 14.09
N THR A 78 -0.94 13.70 13.80
CA THR A 78 -0.91 12.54 14.70
C THR A 78 0.50 11.97 14.85
N GLY A 79 1.30 11.93 13.78
CA GLY A 79 2.71 11.53 13.84
C GLY A 79 3.61 12.48 14.64
N PHE A 80 3.25 13.76 14.73
CA PHE A 80 3.92 14.75 15.57
C PHE A 80 3.52 14.64 17.05
N MET A 81 2.22 14.50 17.32
CA MET A 81 1.68 14.40 18.69
C MET A 81 2.14 13.14 19.42
N TYR A 82 2.23 12.01 18.71
CA TYR A 82 2.65 10.74 19.28
C TYR A 82 4.11 10.46 18.97
N VAL A 83 4.99 10.88 19.89
CA VAL A 83 6.44 10.78 19.74
C VAL A 83 6.89 9.33 19.55
N ARG A 84 7.76 9.12 18.56
CA ARG A 84 8.41 7.83 18.27
C ARG A 84 9.92 7.99 18.43
N THR A 85 10.47 7.42 19.50
CA THR A 85 11.87 7.63 19.93
C THR A 85 12.91 7.21 18.90
N GLY A 86 12.59 6.24 18.04
CA GLY A 86 13.51 5.70 17.03
C GLY A 86 13.18 6.05 15.57
N THR A 87 12.11 6.81 15.30
CA THR A 87 11.66 7.09 13.92
C THR A 87 11.38 8.58 13.72
N PRO A 88 12.43 9.40 13.59
CA PRO A 88 12.28 10.83 13.31
C PRO A 88 11.69 11.06 11.90
N GLU A 89 11.15 12.26 11.67
CA GLU A 89 10.42 12.61 10.45
C GLU A 89 11.23 12.37 9.16
N TYR A 90 12.51 12.75 9.16
CA TYR A 90 13.39 12.66 7.99
C TYR A 90 13.67 11.24 7.51
N VAL A 91 13.34 10.21 8.31
CA VAL A 91 13.48 8.80 7.91
C VAL A 91 12.30 8.36 7.02
N ARG A 92 11.21 9.15 6.94
CA ARG A 92 10.05 8.82 6.12
C ARG A 92 10.39 8.88 4.63
N LEU A 93 10.15 7.77 3.94
CA LEU A 93 10.20 7.70 2.48
C LEU A 93 8.81 7.97 1.91
N ILE A 94 8.47 9.25 1.80
CA ILE A 94 7.22 9.74 1.22
C ILE A 94 7.51 10.67 0.05
N GLU A 95 6.48 11.01 -0.72
CA GLU A 95 6.60 11.98 -1.79
C GLU A 95 6.99 13.37 -1.24
N GLN A 96 8.12 13.92 -1.69
CA GLN A 96 8.58 15.28 -1.40
C GLN A 96 8.58 16.20 -2.65
N GLY A 97 7.96 15.72 -3.73
CA GLY A 97 8.01 16.35 -5.06
C GLY A 97 9.36 16.16 -5.76
N SER A 98 9.36 16.34 -7.08
CA SER A 98 10.59 16.39 -7.87
C SER A 98 10.44 17.37 -9.04
N LEU A 99 11.55 17.82 -9.62
CA LEU A 99 11.51 18.68 -10.82
C LEU A 99 10.96 17.97 -12.06
N ARG A 100 10.71 16.66 -11.99
CA ARG A 100 10.24 15.82 -13.10
C ARG A 100 8.79 15.37 -12.93
N THR A 101 8.14 15.69 -11.82
CA THR A 101 6.74 15.33 -11.57
C THR A 101 5.80 16.37 -12.15
N PHE A 102 4.91 15.93 -13.03
CA PHE A 102 3.70 16.68 -13.37
C PHE A 102 2.66 16.40 -12.26
N GLY A 103 2.37 17.41 -11.44
CA GLY A 103 1.59 17.26 -10.20
C GLY A 103 0.20 16.64 -10.41
N GLY A 104 -0.35 16.04 -9.35
CA GLY A 104 -1.73 15.51 -9.33
C GLY A 104 -1.93 14.10 -9.88
N HIS A 105 -0.92 13.50 -10.51
CA HIS A 105 -1.03 12.16 -11.12
C HIS A 105 -0.13 11.09 -10.48
N THR A 106 0.59 11.42 -9.42
CA THR A 106 1.60 10.53 -8.82
C THR A 106 1.00 9.23 -8.30
N THR A 107 -0.20 9.27 -7.71
CA THR A 107 -0.90 8.08 -7.21
C THR A 107 -1.26 7.09 -8.31
N VAL A 108 -1.74 7.59 -9.46
CA VAL A 108 -2.10 6.76 -10.62
C VAL A 108 -0.85 6.13 -11.22
N ILE A 109 0.20 6.91 -11.43
CA ILE A 109 1.47 6.42 -11.98
C ILE A 109 2.06 5.35 -11.07
N ALA A 110 2.07 5.58 -9.75
CA ALA A 110 2.56 4.59 -8.78
C ALA A 110 1.72 3.31 -8.78
N ALA A 111 0.40 3.40 -8.92
CA ALA A 111 -0.48 2.22 -9.00
C ALA A 111 -0.22 1.36 -10.24
N PHE A 112 -0.04 1.98 -11.41
CA PHE A 112 0.32 1.26 -12.64
C PHE A 112 1.73 0.67 -12.58
N PHE A 113 2.69 1.41 -12.02
CA PHE A 113 4.03 0.89 -11.79
C PHE A 113 4.00 -0.34 -10.87
N ALA A 114 3.28 -0.25 -9.74
CA ALA A 114 3.09 -1.36 -8.83
C ALA A 114 2.42 -2.56 -9.53
N ALA A 115 1.37 -2.33 -10.31
CA ALA A 115 0.69 -3.36 -11.09
C ALA A 115 1.66 -4.11 -12.02
N PHE A 116 2.50 -3.38 -12.76
CA PHE A 116 3.50 -3.98 -13.63
C PHE A 116 4.52 -4.83 -12.85
N VAL A 117 5.06 -4.30 -11.75
CA VAL A 117 6.00 -5.04 -10.89
C VAL A 117 5.33 -6.29 -10.31
N TRP A 118 4.06 -6.21 -9.92
CA TRP A 118 3.30 -7.35 -9.39
C TRP A 118 3.11 -8.47 -10.41
N MET A 119 2.93 -8.16 -11.70
CA MET A 119 2.87 -9.20 -12.75
C MET A 119 4.17 -10.02 -12.79
N LEU A 120 5.33 -9.36 -12.66
CA LEU A 120 6.64 -10.03 -12.64
C LEU A 120 6.85 -10.82 -11.35
N MET A 121 6.55 -10.20 -10.21
CA MET A 121 6.71 -10.84 -8.90
C MET A 121 5.81 -12.08 -8.77
N PHE A 122 4.58 -12.03 -9.28
CA PHE A 122 3.68 -13.18 -9.28
C PHE A 122 4.31 -14.38 -10.00
N CYS A 123 4.91 -14.18 -11.17
CA CYS A 123 5.62 -15.25 -11.90
C CYS A 123 6.74 -15.84 -11.04
N VAL A 124 7.59 -15.01 -10.45
CA VAL A 124 8.70 -15.46 -9.59
C VAL A 124 8.20 -16.28 -8.41
N TRP A 125 7.22 -15.75 -7.67
CA TRP A 125 6.66 -16.41 -6.49
C TRP A 125 5.86 -17.66 -6.82
N TRP A 126 5.22 -17.71 -7.98
CA TRP A 126 4.56 -18.91 -8.47
C TRP A 126 5.55 -20.07 -8.66
N TYR A 127 6.72 -19.80 -9.27
CA TYR A 127 7.77 -20.82 -9.40
C TYR A 127 8.37 -21.22 -8.06
N PHE A 128 8.61 -20.27 -7.15
CA PHE A 128 9.02 -20.62 -5.79
C PHE A 128 7.99 -21.50 -5.09
N GLY A 129 6.69 -21.20 -5.22
CA GLY A 129 5.63 -22.05 -4.70
C GLY A 129 5.72 -23.47 -5.22
N LYS A 130 6.00 -23.67 -6.51
CA LYS A 130 6.23 -25.00 -7.07
C LYS A 130 7.44 -25.71 -6.46
N VAL A 131 8.53 -24.99 -6.19
CA VAL A 131 9.73 -25.54 -5.55
C VAL A 131 9.44 -25.96 -4.11
N TYR A 132 8.74 -25.13 -3.34
CA TYR A 132 8.40 -25.47 -1.95
C TYR A 132 7.35 -26.59 -1.84
N CYS A 133 6.48 -26.74 -2.84
CA CYS A 133 5.46 -27.77 -2.89
C CYS A 133 5.92 -29.07 -3.57
N THR A 134 7.23 -29.29 -3.77
CA THR A 134 7.72 -30.58 -4.23
C THR A 134 7.64 -31.62 -3.12
N ALA A 135 7.11 -32.81 -3.43
CA ALA A 135 6.97 -33.92 -2.49
C ALA A 135 8.26 -34.73 -2.28
N PHE A 136 9.42 -34.13 -2.56
CA PHE A 136 10.74 -34.70 -2.29
C PHE A 136 11.34 -34.07 -1.04
#